data_AF-A0A9E0Q5U8-F1
#
_entry.id   AF-A0A9E0Q5U8-F1
#
_cell.length_a   1.000
_cell.length_b   1.000
_cell.length_c   1.000
_cell.angle_alpha   90.00
_cell.angle_beta   90.00
_cell.angle_gamma   90.00
#
_symmetry.space_group_name_H-M   'P 1'
#
loop_
_entity.id
_entity.type
_entity.pdbx_description
1 polymer ?
#
loop_
_entity_poly.entity_id
_entity_poly.type
_entity_poly.pdbx_seq_one_letter_code
_entity_poly.pdbx_strand_id
1 'polypeptide(L)'
;MVHSSTSATGDEAPILKVQGLVFAYPARRLFDGWCARFVSGLHLVCGDDGSGKTTLLRLLAAELPAQAGDLQLASVRLADNPAAYRQQVFRTDPASSVFEDKTPLQWFDTLRGAYPAFDMAKAEALLERLFLQPHLHKTGHMLSTGSRRKVWLVAALASGATLLLLDQPFAALDTPSIRAVTALLQQAGRSAGRVIVLADYEAPAGLHLTQTLDLD
;
A
#
# COMPACT_ATOMS: atom_id res chain seq x y z
N MET A 1 -19.11 -16.46 -4.29
CA MET A 1 -19.70 -15.50 -5.23
C MET A 1 -19.57 -14.16 -4.51
N VAL A 2 -18.48 -13.42 -4.76
CA VAL A 2 -18.13 -12.26 -3.93
C VAL A 2 -19.02 -11.11 -4.34
N HIS A 3 -19.91 -10.69 -3.44
CA HIS A 3 -20.83 -9.57 -3.66
C HIS A 3 -20.16 -8.28 -3.18
N SER A 4 -19.67 -7.49 -4.13
CA SER A 4 -19.17 -6.13 -3.86
C SER A 4 -20.35 -5.20 -3.50
N SER A 5 -20.59 -4.98 -2.21
CA SER A 5 -21.51 -3.95 -1.72
C SER A 5 -20.87 -2.57 -1.92
N THR A 6 -21.30 -1.90 -2.99
CA THR A 6 -20.75 -0.59 -3.39
C THR A 6 -21.59 0.51 -2.75
N SER A 7 -21.18 1.05 -1.60
CA SER A 7 -21.66 2.37 -1.16
C SER A 7 -20.78 3.44 -1.80
N ALA A 8 -20.99 3.72 -3.09
CA ALA A 8 -20.32 4.81 -3.78
C ALA A 8 -20.93 6.15 -3.37
N THR A 9 -20.25 6.87 -2.49
CA THR A 9 -20.42 8.33 -2.38
C THR A 9 -19.49 9.02 -3.38
N GLY A 10 -20.07 9.68 -4.40
CA GLY A 10 -19.45 10.81 -5.07
C GLY A 10 -18.93 10.59 -6.51
N ASP A 11 -19.26 11.56 -7.35
CA ASP A 11 -18.99 11.78 -8.79
C ASP A 11 -17.49 11.88 -9.18
N GLU A 12 -16.57 11.38 -8.36
CA GLU A 12 -15.13 11.53 -8.57
C GLU A 12 -14.59 10.45 -9.53
N ALA A 13 -13.84 10.88 -10.55
CA ALA A 13 -13.25 9.96 -11.51
C ALA A 13 -12.23 9.02 -10.81
N PRO A 14 -12.31 7.69 -11.03
CA PRO A 14 -11.44 6.76 -10.35
C PRO A 14 -10.00 6.90 -10.85
N ILE A 15 -9.07 6.91 -9.90
CA ILE A 15 -7.62 6.96 -10.12
C ILE A 15 -7.09 5.57 -10.46
N LEU A 16 -7.51 4.53 -9.74
CA LEU A 16 -7.19 3.14 -10.08
C LEU A 16 -8.46 2.45 -10.60
N LYS A 17 -8.36 1.88 -11.80
CA LYS A 17 -9.40 1.02 -12.40
C LYS A 17 -8.83 -0.38 -12.57
N VAL A 18 -9.59 -1.36 -12.12
CA VAL A 18 -9.32 -2.79 -12.29
C VAL A 18 -10.51 -3.41 -12.99
N GLN A 19 -10.29 -4.02 -14.15
CA GLN A 19 -11.35 -4.61 -14.98
C GLN A 19 -11.04 -6.06 -15.30
N GLY A 20 -11.95 -6.97 -14.92
CA GLY A 20 -11.89 -8.37 -15.31
C GLY A 20 -10.66 -9.12 -14.81
N LEU A 21 -10.16 -8.80 -13.61
CA LEU A 21 -8.96 -9.41 -13.05
C LEU A 21 -9.18 -10.91 -12.82
N VAL A 22 -8.35 -11.74 -13.46
CA VAL A 22 -8.32 -13.19 -13.28
C VAL A 22 -6.96 -13.61 -12.76
N PHE A 23 -6.96 -14.40 -11.69
CA PHE A 23 -5.74 -15.00 -11.15
C PHE A 23 -6.03 -16.26 -10.33
N ALA A 24 -5.18 -17.26 -10.53
CA ALA A 24 -5.18 -18.52 -9.80
C ALA A 24 -3.75 -18.98 -9.51
N TYR A 25 -3.52 -19.46 -8.28
CA TYR A 25 -2.41 -20.38 -8.01
C TYR A 25 -2.79 -21.78 -8.52
N PRO A 26 -1.82 -22.69 -8.75
CA PRO A 26 -2.11 -24.03 -9.28
C PRO A 26 -3.20 -24.80 -8.51
N ALA A 27 -3.29 -24.61 -7.19
CA ALA A 27 -4.26 -25.30 -6.33
C ALA A 27 -5.54 -24.50 -6.05
N ARG A 28 -5.60 -23.20 -6.38
CA ARG A 28 -6.70 -22.32 -5.96
C ARG A 28 -6.86 -21.10 -6.87
N ARG A 29 -8.06 -20.93 -7.42
CA ARG A 29 -8.48 -19.68 -8.06
C ARG A 29 -8.83 -18.64 -6.99
N LEU A 30 -8.27 -17.43 -7.12
CA LEU A 30 -8.51 -16.32 -6.20
C LEU A 30 -9.41 -15.25 -6.84
N PHE A 31 -9.17 -14.91 -8.10
CA PHE A 31 -9.95 -13.89 -8.82
C PHE A 31 -10.45 -14.45 -10.16
N ASP A 32 -11.72 -14.19 -10.47
CA ASP A 32 -12.39 -14.61 -11.70
C ASP A 32 -13.25 -13.45 -12.23
N GLY A 33 -12.65 -12.59 -13.06
CA GLY A 33 -13.31 -11.41 -13.60
C GLY A 33 -13.53 -10.27 -12.58
N TRP A 34 -12.73 -10.21 -11.51
CA TRP A 34 -12.90 -9.24 -10.44
C TRP A 34 -12.69 -7.80 -10.92
N CYS A 35 -13.58 -6.89 -10.53
CA CYS A 35 -13.55 -5.49 -10.92
C CYS A 35 -13.59 -4.58 -9.70
N ALA A 36 -12.82 -3.50 -9.73
CA ALA A 36 -12.84 -2.47 -8.70
C ALA A 36 -12.44 -1.10 -9.26
N ARG A 37 -12.86 -0.06 -8.54
CA ARG A 37 -12.53 1.34 -8.84
C ARG A 37 -12.15 2.01 -7.53
N PHE A 38 -11.04 2.74 -7.53
CA PHE A 38 -10.56 3.48 -6.37
C PHE A 38 -10.42 4.96 -6.74
N VAL A 39 -11.12 5.81 -6.01
CA VAL A 39 -10.98 7.28 -6.05
C VAL A 39 -9.94 7.73 -5.03
N SER A 40 -9.68 9.03 -4.91
CA SER A 40 -8.76 9.57 -3.89
C SER A 40 -9.19 9.10 -2.48
N GLY A 41 -8.24 8.70 -1.65
CA GLY A 41 -8.51 8.38 -0.25
C GLY A 41 -7.95 7.06 0.26
N LEU A 42 -8.59 6.56 1.32
CA LEU A 42 -8.19 5.37 2.06
C LEU A 42 -9.20 4.26 1.82
N HIS A 43 -8.69 3.11 1.39
CA HIS A 43 -9.52 1.97 1.01
C HIS A 43 -9.04 0.77 1.82
N LEU A 44 -9.98 0.00 2.36
CA LEU A 44 -9.67 -1.25 3.03
C LEU A 44 -10.01 -2.40 2.09
N VAL A 45 -9.07 -3.34 1.94
CA VAL A 45 -9.31 -4.68 1.44
C VAL A 45 -9.29 -5.60 2.65
N CYS A 46 -10.45 -6.14 3.01
CA CYS A 46 -10.62 -7.03 4.16
C CYS A 46 -10.93 -8.47 3.73
N GLY A 47 -10.91 -9.35 4.72
CA GLY A 47 -11.25 -10.76 4.60
C GLY A 47 -10.36 -11.64 5.47
N ASP A 48 -10.62 -12.94 5.48
CA ASP A 48 -9.92 -13.91 6.31
C ASP A 48 -8.47 -14.19 5.85
N ASP A 49 -7.72 -14.89 6.69
CA ASP A 49 -6.39 -15.37 6.33
C ASP A 49 -6.44 -16.28 5.10
N GLY A 50 -5.61 -15.95 4.11
CA GLY A 50 -5.62 -16.65 2.83
C GLY A 50 -6.76 -16.28 1.88
N SER A 51 -7.60 -15.26 2.17
CA SER A 51 -8.61 -14.75 1.21
C SER A 51 -7.99 -14.17 -0.07
N GLY A 52 -6.72 -13.76 0.01
CA GLY A 52 -5.95 -13.30 -1.15
C GLY A 52 -5.54 -11.84 -1.09
N LYS A 53 -5.77 -11.12 0.03
CA LYS A 53 -5.43 -9.69 0.21
C LYS A 53 -4.02 -9.33 -0.26
N THR A 54 -2.98 -10.00 0.26
CA THR A 54 -1.59 -9.80 -0.17
C THR A 54 -1.38 -10.10 -1.66
N THR A 55 -2.06 -11.12 -2.19
CA THR A 55 -1.99 -11.46 -3.62
C THR A 55 -2.63 -10.35 -4.46
N LEU A 56 -3.77 -9.80 -4.04
CA LEU A 56 -4.38 -8.65 -4.68
C LEU A 56 -3.42 -7.46 -4.69
N LEU A 57 -2.82 -7.10 -3.56
CA LEU A 57 -1.84 -6.01 -3.53
C LEU A 57 -0.68 -6.25 -4.50
N ARG A 58 -0.14 -7.47 -4.58
CA ARG A 58 0.94 -7.80 -5.54
C ARG A 58 0.49 -7.73 -7.01
N LEU A 59 -0.76 -8.08 -7.30
CA LEU A 59 -1.36 -7.93 -8.64
C LEU A 59 -1.53 -6.44 -8.98
N LEU A 60 -2.06 -5.63 -8.05
CA LEU A 60 -2.19 -4.18 -8.21
C LEU A 60 -0.84 -3.48 -8.34
N ALA A 61 0.22 -4.03 -7.74
CA ALA A 61 1.60 -3.55 -7.89
C ALA A 61 2.27 -3.97 -9.20
N ALA A 62 1.61 -4.82 -10.01
CA ALA A 62 2.21 -5.48 -11.17
C ALA A 62 3.52 -6.24 -10.84
N GLU A 63 3.61 -6.77 -9.62
CA GLU A 63 4.65 -7.68 -9.14
C GLU A 63 4.29 -9.15 -9.39
N LEU A 64 3.00 -9.44 -9.56
CA LEU A 64 2.49 -10.72 -10.04
C LEU A 64 1.77 -10.50 -11.38
N PRO A 65 2.01 -11.34 -12.40
CA PRO A 65 1.28 -11.27 -13.65
C PRO A 65 -0.14 -11.83 -13.45
N ALA A 66 -1.16 -11.03 -13.78
CA ALA A 66 -2.52 -11.51 -13.90
C ALA A 66 -2.67 -12.45 -15.11
N GLN A 67 -3.61 -13.40 -15.05
CA GLN A 67 -3.92 -14.27 -16.18
C GLN A 67 -4.82 -13.56 -17.20
N ALA A 68 -5.66 -12.65 -16.73
CA ALA A 68 -6.44 -11.72 -17.54
C ALA A 68 -6.81 -10.47 -16.73
N GLY A 69 -7.28 -9.44 -17.43
CA GLY A 69 -7.75 -8.19 -16.87
C GLY A 69 -6.90 -6.99 -17.28
N ASP A 70 -7.46 -5.80 -17.09
CA ASP A 70 -6.81 -4.51 -17.38
C ASP A 70 -6.69 -3.68 -16.10
N LEU A 71 -5.51 -3.13 -15.89
CA LEU A 71 -5.21 -2.22 -14.78
C LEU A 71 -4.81 -0.86 -15.36
N GLN A 72 -5.49 0.19 -14.92
CA GLN A 72 -5.18 1.58 -15.25
C GLN A 72 -4.99 2.38 -13.97
N LEU A 73 -3.85 3.06 -13.85
CA LEU A 73 -3.56 3.98 -12.76
C LEU A 73 -3.36 5.39 -13.34
N ALA A 74 -4.19 6.33 -12.89
CA ALA A 74 -4.36 7.64 -13.48
C ALA A 74 -4.60 7.53 -15.01
N SER A 75 -3.73 8.11 -15.82
CA SER A 75 -3.78 8.03 -17.29
C SER A 75 -2.95 6.88 -17.88
N VAL A 76 -2.29 6.07 -17.05
CA VAL A 76 -1.36 5.01 -17.50
C VAL A 76 -1.99 3.64 -17.36
N ARG A 77 -2.14 2.93 -18.48
CA ARG A 77 -2.52 1.52 -18.50
C ARG A 77 -1.29 0.63 -18.34
N LEU A 78 -1.41 -0.40 -17.53
CA LEU A 78 -0.33 -1.35 -17.26
C LEU A 78 0.16 -2.03 -18.54
N ALA A 79 -0.75 -2.42 -19.44
CA ALA A 79 -0.42 -3.07 -20.70
C ALA A 79 0.36 -2.15 -21.67
N ASP A 80 0.06 -0.84 -21.64
CA ASP A 80 0.63 0.13 -22.58
C ASP A 80 2.02 0.62 -22.11
N ASN A 81 2.20 0.85 -20.80
CA ASN A 81 3.50 1.27 -20.24
C ASN A 81 3.74 0.71 -18.83
N PRO A 82 4.25 -0.52 -18.71
CA PRO A 82 4.47 -1.16 -17.41
C PRO A 82 5.47 -0.43 -16.51
N ALA A 83 6.47 0.22 -17.08
CA ALA A 83 7.48 0.94 -16.30
C ALA A 83 6.88 2.19 -15.65
N ALA A 84 6.16 3.01 -16.43
CA ALA A 84 5.47 4.20 -15.91
C ALA A 84 4.34 3.84 -14.93
N TYR A 85 3.67 2.70 -15.12
CA TYR A 85 2.71 2.18 -14.14
C TYR A 85 3.39 1.90 -12.81
N ARG A 86 4.45 1.08 -12.80
CA ARG A 86 5.14 0.68 -11.55
C ARG A 86 5.77 1.85 -10.80
N GLN A 87 6.26 2.87 -11.49
CA GLN A 87 6.80 4.09 -10.86
C GLN A 87 5.76 4.87 -10.04
N GLN A 88 4.46 4.69 -10.33
CA GLN A 88 3.37 5.30 -9.59
C GLN A 88 2.88 4.47 -8.39
N VAL A 89 3.45 3.26 -8.19
CA VAL A 89 3.02 2.33 -7.14
C VAL A 89 4.11 2.11 -6.12
N PHE A 90 3.76 2.26 -4.85
CA PHE A 90 4.59 1.82 -3.73
C PHE A 90 3.85 0.75 -2.94
N ARG A 91 4.41 -0.47 -2.89
CA ARG A 91 3.91 -1.54 -2.03
C ARG A 91 4.85 -1.75 -0.86
N THR A 92 4.29 -1.89 0.35
CA THR A 92 5.08 -2.34 1.49
C THR A 92 5.31 -3.84 1.42
N ASP A 93 6.55 -4.26 1.67
CA ASP A 93 6.87 -5.66 1.90
C ASP A 93 7.70 -5.85 3.17
N PRO A 94 7.06 -5.85 4.36
CA PRO A 94 7.79 -5.98 5.62
C PRO A 94 8.53 -7.32 5.79
N ALA A 95 8.27 -8.32 4.92
CA ALA A 95 8.96 -9.60 4.88
C ALA A 95 10.16 -9.60 3.90
N SER A 96 10.32 -8.56 3.09
CA SER A 96 11.42 -8.44 2.13
C SER A 96 12.76 -8.15 2.80
N SER A 97 13.82 -8.73 2.24
CA SER A 97 15.21 -8.52 2.66
C SER A 97 15.87 -7.28 2.06
N VAL A 98 15.19 -6.51 1.19
CA VAL A 98 15.76 -5.39 0.40
C VAL A 98 16.49 -4.34 1.23
N PHE A 99 16.11 -4.19 2.50
CA PHE A 99 16.66 -3.19 3.41
C PHE A 99 17.35 -3.79 4.66
N GLU A 100 17.53 -5.11 4.74
CA GLU A 100 18.10 -5.79 5.92
C GLU A 100 19.52 -5.32 6.29
N ASP A 101 20.34 -5.01 5.29
CA ASP A 101 21.72 -4.55 5.45
C ASP A 101 21.88 -3.02 5.38
N LYS A 102 20.78 -2.28 5.31
CA LYS A 102 20.78 -0.81 5.18
C LYS A 102 20.15 -0.17 6.41
N THR A 103 20.68 0.97 6.82
CA THR A 103 19.98 1.86 7.75
C THR A 103 18.75 2.47 7.05
N PRO A 104 17.76 2.99 7.81
CA PRO A 104 16.60 3.66 7.24
C PRO A 104 16.97 4.74 6.20
N LEU A 105 17.95 5.59 6.52
CA LEU A 105 18.37 6.67 5.64
C LEU A 105 19.07 6.17 4.36
N GLN A 106 19.92 5.14 4.47
CA GLN A 106 20.54 4.51 3.30
C GLN A 106 19.51 3.86 2.37
N TRP A 107 18.48 3.25 2.96
CA TRP A 107 17.40 2.67 2.19
C TRP A 107 16.56 3.75 1.49
N PHE A 108 16.22 4.83 2.20
CA PHE A 108 15.49 5.97 1.61
C PHE A 108 16.29 6.62 0.47
N ASP A 109 17.62 6.70 0.59
CA ASP A 109 18.47 7.16 -0.49
C ASP A 109 18.35 6.29 -1.75
N THR A 110 18.33 4.96 -1.58
CA THR A 110 18.10 4.01 -2.68
C THR A 110 16.73 4.26 -3.34
N LEU A 111 15.70 4.56 -2.54
CA LEU A 111 14.34 4.82 -3.04
C LEU A 111 14.24 6.10 -3.87
N ARG A 112 15.09 7.10 -3.65
CA ARG A 112 15.12 8.32 -4.49
C ARG A 112 15.40 8.02 -5.96
N GLY A 113 16.18 6.97 -6.24
CA GLY A 113 16.44 6.53 -7.62
C GLY A 113 15.24 5.85 -8.28
N ALA A 114 14.36 5.22 -7.50
CA ALA A 114 13.18 4.51 -8.00
C ALA A 114 11.92 5.40 -8.04
N TYR A 115 11.84 6.38 -7.14
CA TYR A 115 10.70 7.26 -6.95
C TYR A 115 11.14 8.72 -7.11
N PRO A 116 10.96 9.34 -8.30
CA PRO A 116 11.42 10.70 -8.56
C PRO A 116 10.83 11.77 -7.64
N ALA A 117 9.64 11.50 -7.07
CA ALA A 117 8.93 12.37 -6.14
C ALA A 117 9.19 12.02 -4.67
N PHE A 118 10.20 11.20 -4.36
CA PHE A 118 10.54 10.84 -2.99
C PHE A 118 10.98 12.08 -2.20
N ASP A 119 10.25 12.40 -1.14
CA ASP A 119 10.49 13.56 -0.29
C ASP A 119 11.29 13.16 0.96
N MET A 120 12.60 13.42 0.93
CA MET A 120 13.50 13.09 2.04
C MET A 120 13.19 13.92 3.30
N ALA A 121 12.83 15.20 3.15
CA ALA A 121 12.50 16.05 4.30
C ALA A 121 11.24 15.55 5.01
N LYS A 122 10.25 15.12 4.24
CA LYS A 122 9.07 14.43 4.79
C LYS A 122 9.44 13.11 5.44
N ALA A 123 10.33 12.31 4.84
CA ALA A 123 10.77 11.05 5.44
C ALA A 123 11.41 11.27 6.82
N GLU A 124 12.30 12.26 6.96
CA GLU A 124 12.93 12.62 8.23
C GLU A 124 11.91 13.07 9.29
N ALA A 125 10.97 13.94 8.92
CA ALA A 125 9.90 14.36 9.83
C ALA A 125 9.01 13.18 10.28
N LEU A 126 8.76 12.22 9.39
CA LEU A 126 7.99 11.02 9.71
C LEU A 126 8.76 10.04 10.60
N LEU A 127 10.08 9.89 10.41
CA LEU A 127 10.93 9.12 11.31
C LEU A 127 10.81 9.64 12.74
N GLU A 128 10.78 10.96 12.91
CA GLU A 128 10.59 11.58 14.21
C GLU A 128 9.21 11.30 14.80
N ARG A 129 8.16 11.54 14.00
CA ARG A 129 6.77 11.34 14.42
C ARG A 129 6.42 9.89 14.75
N LEU A 130 7.24 8.94 14.29
CA LEU A 130 7.13 7.51 14.56
C LEU A 130 8.17 6.98 15.55
N PHE A 131 8.87 7.87 16.27
CA PHE A 131 9.82 7.53 17.35
C PHE A 131 10.95 6.60 16.88
N LEU A 132 11.50 6.84 15.69
CA LEU A 132 12.56 6.02 15.09
C LEU A 132 13.98 6.59 15.26
N GLN A 133 14.14 7.78 15.87
CA GLN A 133 15.45 8.43 16.09
C GLN A 133 16.47 7.51 16.78
N PRO A 134 16.12 6.75 17.84
CA PRO A 134 17.06 5.83 18.49
C PRO A 134 17.45 4.62 17.62
N HIS A 135 16.89 4.49 16.42
CA HIS A 135 17.06 3.34 15.54
C HIS A 135 17.68 3.69 14.19
N LEU A 136 17.99 4.97 13.92
CA LEU A 136 18.51 5.39 12.61
C LEU A 136 19.89 4.84 12.27
N HIS A 137 20.67 4.45 13.28
CA HIS A 137 21.97 3.80 13.11
C HIS A 137 21.87 2.28 12.92
N LYS A 138 20.69 1.70 13.16
CA LYS A 138 20.44 0.25 13.04
C LYS A 138 20.12 -0.10 11.60
N THR A 139 20.68 -1.17 11.09
CA THR A 139 20.27 -1.75 9.82
C THR A 139 18.96 -2.52 9.97
N GLY A 140 18.29 -2.84 8.86
CA GLY A 140 16.99 -3.51 8.87
C GLY A 140 16.94 -4.80 9.70
N HIS A 141 18.00 -5.61 9.73
CA HIS A 141 18.06 -6.84 10.53
C HIS A 141 18.10 -6.58 12.05
N MET A 142 18.56 -5.41 12.48
CA MET A 142 18.67 -5.03 13.89
C MET A 142 17.39 -4.37 14.43
N LEU A 143 16.41 -4.07 13.56
CA LEU A 143 15.15 -3.46 13.93
C LEU A 143 14.16 -4.51 14.44
N SER A 144 13.37 -4.14 15.45
CA SER A 144 12.19 -4.94 15.79
C SER A 144 11.21 -4.96 14.62
N THR A 145 10.34 -5.98 14.56
CA THR A 145 9.29 -6.08 13.53
C THR A 145 8.45 -4.80 13.44
N GLY A 146 8.10 -4.19 14.58
CA GLY A 146 7.37 -2.93 14.64
C GLY A 146 8.18 -1.73 14.12
N SER A 147 9.46 -1.61 14.49
CA SER A 147 10.31 -0.54 13.96
C SER A 147 10.54 -0.67 12.45
N ARG A 148 10.76 -1.90 11.96
CA ARG A 148 10.80 -2.22 10.52
C ARG A 148 9.51 -1.80 9.82
N ARG A 149 8.34 -2.13 10.38
CA ARG A 149 7.03 -1.72 9.85
C ARG A 149 6.94 -0.20 9.71
N LYS A 150 7.34 0.54 10.77
CA LYS A 150 7.34 2.01 10.76
C LYS A 150 8.26 2.57 9.67
N VAL A 151 9.46 2.00 9.48
CA VAL A 151 10.38 2.43 8.40
C VAL A 151 9.75 2.22 7.01
N TRP A 152 9.07 1.10 6.76
CA TRP A 152 8.31 0.86 5.52
C TRP A 152 7.18 1.87 5.32
N LEU A 153 6.44 2.21 6.39
CA LEU A 153 5.37 3.22 6.33
C LEU A 153 5.91 4.62 6.04
N VAL A 154 7.06 4.98 6.62
CA VAL A 154 7.76 6.24 6.29
C VAL A 154 8.08 6.29 4.81
N ALA A 155 8.71 5.24 4.28
CA ALA A 155 9.06 5.16 2.86
C ALA A 155 7.82 5.28 1.96
N ALA A 156 6.74 4.56 2.28
CA ALA A 156 5.49 4.64 1.52
C ALA A 156 4.91 6.05 1.50
N LEU A 157 4.83 6.71 2.66
CA LEU A 157 4.27 8.05 2.79
C LEU A 157 5.15 9.13 2.13
N ALA A 158 6.46 8.94 2.11
CA ALA A 158 7.46 9.82 1.50
C ALA A 158 7.65 9.59 -0.01
N SER A 159 7.28 8.43 -0.55
CA SER A 159 7.55 8.03 -1.95
C SER A 159 7.01 8.96 -3.04
N GLY A 160 5.98 9.75 -2.74
CA GLY A 160 5.25 10.51 -3.76
C GLY A 160 4.43 9.65 -4.72
N ALA A 161 4.34 8.33 -4.49
CA ALA A 161 3.56 7.42 -5.33
C ALA A 161 2.06 7.73 -5.25
N THR A 162 1.40 7.65 -6.41
CA THR A 162 -0.06 7.81 -6.59
C THR A 162 -0.83 6.72 -5.86
N LEU A 163 -0.33 5.48 -5.91
CA LEU A 163 -0.94 4.31 -5.29
C LEU A 163 -0.02 3.75 -4.20
N LEU A 164 -0.50 3.77 -2.95
CA LEU A 164 0.13 3.06 -1.85
C LEU A 164 -0.62 1.77 -1.54
N LEU A 165 0.11 0.67 -1.46
CA LEU A 165 -0.43 -0.66 -1.15
C LEU A 165 0.22 -1.14 0.14
N LEU A 166 -0.52 -1.07 1.24
CA LEU A 166 -0.01 -1.29 2.59
C LEU A 166 -0.54 -2.62 3.14
N ASP A 167 0.35 -3.57 3.40
CA ASP A 167 0.00 -4.91 3.87
C ASP A 167 0.18 -5.02 5.39
N GLN A 168 -0.93 -5.24 6.10
CA GLN A 168 -1.02 -5.25 7.55
C GLN A 168 -0.23 -4.09 8.19
N PRO A 169 -0.55 -2.82 7.86
CA PRO A 169 0.24 -1.67 8.26
C PRO A 169 0.35 -1.49 9.78
N PHE A 170 -0.59 -2.05 10.55
CA PHE A 170 -0.64 -1.92 12.00
C PHE A 170 -0.01 -3.10 12.76
N ALA A 171 0.39 -4.16 12.07
CA ALA A 171 0.90 -5.37 12.71
C ALA A 171 2.22 -5.10 13.47
N ALA A 172 2.30 -5.69 14.68
CA ALA A 172 3.41 -5.56 15.62
C ALA A 172 3.72 -4.11 16.08
N LEU A 173 2.76 -3.20 15.95
CA LEU A 173 2.84 -1.85 16.50
C LEU A 173 2.23 -1.78 17.90
N ASP A 174 2.81 -0.95 18.76
CA ASP A 174 2.20 -0.60 20.05
C ASP A 174 1.07 0.43 19.86
N THR A 175 0.21 0.59 20.87
CA THR A 175 -0.94 1.49 20.79
C THR A 175 -0.58 2.94 20.43
N PRO A 176 0.50 3.55 20.97
CA PRO A 176 0.94 4.88 20.54
C PRO A 176 1.30 4.93 19.05
N SER A 177 2.04 3.93 18.53
CA SER A 177 2.39 3.87 17.12
C SER A 177 1.17 3.67 16.23
N ILE A 178 0.20 2.84 16.62
CA ILE A 178 -1.06 2.67 15.87
C ILE A 178 -1.77 4.02 15.74
N ARG A 179 -1.93 4.77 16.83
CA ARG A 179 -2.57 6.11 16.77
C ARG A 179 -1.82 7.07 15.84
N ALA A 180 -0.49 7.09 15.92
CA ALA A 180 0.34 7.94 15.07
C ALA A 180 0.21 7.56 13.58
N VAL A 181 0.24 6.27 13.26
CA VAL A 181 0.08 5.75 11.90
C VAL A 181 -1.33 6.03 11.37
N THR A 182 -2.38 5.79 12.15
CA THR A 182 -3.78 6.12 11.76
C THR A 182 -3.90 7.59 11.39
N ALA A 183 -3.38 8.50 12.22
CA ALA A 183 -3.42 9.94 11.94
C ALA A 183 -2.64 10.32 10.67
N LEU A 184 -1.49 9.68 10.44
CA LEU A 184 -0.68 9.88 9.24
C LEU A 184 -1.38 9.40 7.97
N LEU A 185 -1.96 8.20 8.00
CA LEU A 185 -2.71 7.63 6.89
C LEU A 185 -3.94 8.49 6.60
N GLN A 186 -4.70 8.89 7.62
CA GLN A 186 -5.85 9.79 7.49
C GLN A 186 -5.47 11.11 6.83
N GLN A 187 -4.33 11.70 7.23
CA GLN A 187 -3.82 12.93 6.63
C GLN A 187 -3.42 12.71 5.17
N ALA A 188 -2.72 11.60 4.86
CA ALA A 188 -2.28 11.29 3.51
C ALA A 188 -3.43 10.98 2.55
N GLY A 189 -4.50 10.34 3.03
CA GLY A 189 -5.70 10.05 2.25
C GLY A 189 -6.51 11.29 1.87
N ARG A 190 -6.29 12.44 2.52
CA ARG A 190 -6.94 13.72 2.14
C ARG A 190 -6.29 14.38 0.92
N SER A 191 -5.11 13.92 0.50
CA SER A 191 -4.43 14.46 -0.67
C SER A 191 -5.14 14.01 -1.95
N ALA A 192 -5.62 14.96 -2.74
CA ALA A 192 -6.20 14.68 -4.05
C ALA A 192 -5.20 13.92 -4.94
N GLY A 193 -5.70 12.98 -5.74
CA GLY A 193 -4.85 12.21 -6.65
C GLY A 193 -4.07 11.07 -5.98
N ARG A 194 -4.33 10.76 -4.71
CA ARG A 194 -3.67 9.66 -3.98
C ARG A 194 -4.65 8.59 -3.56
N VAL A 195 -4.32 7.34 -3.87
CA VAL A 195 -5.04 6.14 -3.43
C VAL A 195 -4.18 5.39 -2.43
N ILE A 196 -4.74 5.03 -1.29
CA ILE A 196 -4.07 4.22 -0.27
C ILE A 196 -4.94 3.00 0.00
N VAL A 197 -4.47 1.82 -0.42
CA VAL A 197 -5.16 0.55 -0.16
C VAL A 197 -4.47 -0.15 1.00
N LEU A 198 -5.23 -0.42 2.06
CA LEU A 198 -4.81 -1.19 3.22
C LEU A 198 -5.32 -2.62 3.03
N ALA A 199 -4.45 -3.61 3.16
CA ALA A 199 -4.85 -5.00 3.34
C ALA A 199 -4.75 -5.35 4.82
N ASP A 200 -5.89 -5.61 5.46
CA ASP A 200 -5.93 -6.01 6.87
C ASP A 200 -7.21 -6.83 7.13
N TYR A 201 -7.34 -7.43 8.31
CA TYR A 201 -8.60 -8.08 8.70
C TYR A 201 -9.69 -7.03 8.98
N GLU A 202 -9.34 -6.00 9.74
CA GLU A 202 -10.21 -4.88 10.08
C GLU A 202 -9.38 -3.58 10.16
N ALA A 203 -9.98 -2.45 9.81
CA ALA A 203 -9.34 -1.16 10.05
C ALA A 203 -9.40 -0.77 11.52
N PRO A 204 -8.35 -0.13 12.08
CA PRO A 204 -8.41 0.37 13.44
C PRO A 204 -9.46 1.48 13.60
N ALA A 205 -10.02 1.59 14.80
CA ALA A 205 -10.97 2.64 15.13
C ALA A 205 -10.44 4.04 14.80
N GLY A 206 -11.31 4.89 14.25
CA GLY A 206 -11.00 6.28 13.90
C GLY A 206 -10.37 6.48 12.52
N LEU A 207 -10.19 5.41 11.74
CA LEU A 207 -9.83 5.54 10.33
C LEU A 207 -11.10 5.71 9.47
N HIS A 208 -11.23 6.86 8.82
CA HIS A 208 -12.32 7.12 7.89
C HIS A 208 -11.94 6.58 6.51
N LEU A 209 -12.58 5.47 6.14
CA LEU A 209 -12.39 4.82 4.86
C LEU A 209 -13.31 5.44 3.80
N THR A 210 -12.76 5.65 2.62
CA THR A 210 -13.50 5.98 1.40
C THR A 210 -14.31 4.78 0.91
N GLN A 211 -13.75 3.57 1.02
CA GLN A 211 -14.40 2.34 0.60
C GLN A 211 -13.79 1.13 1.33
N THR A 212 -14.62 0.12 1.58
CA THR A 212 -14.18 -1.22 2.00
C THR A 212 -14.52 -2.22 0.90
N LEU A 213 -13.59 -3.11 0.59
CA LEU A 213 -13.75 -4.23 -0.34
C LEU A 213 -13.51 -5.53 0.41
N ASP A 214 -14.55 -6.35 0.51
CA ASP A 214 -14.47 -7.66 1.12
C ASP A 214 -14.09 -8.72 0.06
N LEU A 215 -13.18 -9.63 0.42
CA LEU A 215 -12.71 -10.72 -0.44
C LEU A 215 -13.28 -12.09 -0.07
N ASP A 216 -14.08 -12.19 1.00
CA ASP A 216 -14.70 -13.44 1.43
C ASP A 216 -16.01 -13.78 0.66
#